data_AF-A0A2E6AWC1-F1
#
_entry.id   AF-A0A2E6AWC1-F1
#
_cell.length_a   1.000
_cell.length_b   1.000
_cell.length_c   1.000
_cell.angle_alpha   90.00
_cell.angle_beta   90.00
_cell.angle_gamma   90.00
#
_symmetry.space_group_name_H-M   'P 1'
#
loop_
_entity.id
_entity.type
_entity.pdbx_description
1 polymer ?
#
loop_
_entity_poly.entity_id
_entity_poly.type
_entity_poly.pdbx_seq_one_letter_code
_entity_poly.pdbx_strand_id
1 'polypeptide(L)' 'MKITEKAKQLAVVVWINLFIGFYNLYIFRQDSTNINLVIGILNIGIWVFLRTHQMRVEYLKER' A
#
# COMPACT_ATOMS: atom_id res chain seq x y z
N MET A 1 -5.45 -3.24 22.13
CA MET A 1 -5.40 -4.11 20.94
C MET A 1 -3.98 -4.65 20.79
N LYS A 2 -3.79 -5.96 20.64
CA LYS A 2 -2.44 -6.55 20.53
C LYS A 2 -1.77 -6.07 19.23
N ILE A 3 -0.45 -5.85 19.23
CA ILE A 3 0.30 -5.37 18.04
C ILE A 3 0.07 -6.27 16.82
N THR A 4 -0.07 -7.58 17.05
CA THR A 4 -0.40 -8.58 16.02
C THR A 4 -1.78 -8.36 15.38
N GLU A 5 -2.79 -7.91 16.13
CA GLU A 5 -4.09 -7.57 15.55
C GLU A 5 -4.01 -6.28 14.71
N LYS A 6 -3.30 -5.26 15.21
CA LYS A 6 -3.04 -4.05 14.44
C LYS A 6 -2.28 -4.33 13.14
N ALA A 7 -1.31 -5.25 13.18
CA ALA A 7 -0.56 -5.67 11.99
C ALA A 7 -1.42 -6.42 10.97
N LYS A 8 -2.45 -7.15 11.42
CA LYS A 8 -3.45 -7.78 10.53
C LYS A 8 -4.37 -6.74 9.89
N GLN A 9 -4.86 -5.77 10.66
CA GLN A 9 -5.65 -4.66 10.10
C GLN A 9 -4.85 -3.85 9.09
N LEU A 10 -3.59 -3.56 9.41
CA LEU A 10 -2.67 -2.88 8.50
C LEU A 10 -2.42 -3.70 7.23
N ALA A 11 -2.36 -5.03 7.32
CA ALA A 11 -2.23 -5.89 6.14
C ALA A 11 -3.38 -5.69 5.15
N VAL A 12 -4.61 -5.57 5.64
CA VAL A 12 -5.80 -5.32 4.81
C VAL A 12 -5.69 -3.96 4.13
N VAL A 13 -5.33 -2.91 4.88
CA VAL A 13 -5.15 -1.55 4.33
C VAL A 13 -4.05 -1.51 3.27
N VAL A 14 -2.94 -2.21 3.52
CA VAL A 14 -1.81 -2.30 2.58
C VAL A 14 -2.21 -2.99 1.27
N TRP A 15 -3.01 -4.07 1.36
CA TRP A 15 -3.57 -4.73 0.17
C TRP A 15 -4.56 -3.86 -0.60
N ILE A 16 -5.40 -3.09 0.10
CA ILE A 16 -6.29 -2.10 -0.55
C ILE A 16 -5.44 -1.04 -1.27
N ASN A 17 -4.36 -0.57 -0.67
CA ASN A 17 -3.46 0.40 -1.29
C ASN A 17 -2.86 -0.14 -2.60
N LEU A 18 -2.49 -1.42 -2.63
CA LEU A 18 -2.02 -2.08 -3.86
C LEU A 18 -3.10 -2.08 -4.95
N PHE A 19 -4.34 -2.44 -4.60
CA PHE A 19 -5.46 -2.45 -5.54
C PHE A 19 -5.70 -1.05 -6.15
N ILE A 20 -5.70 -0.01 -5.30
CA ILE A 20 -5.81 1.39 -5.74
C ILE A 20 -4.62 1.78 -6.62
N GLY A 21 -3.41 1.30 -6.31
CA GLY A 21 -2.22 1.53 -7.12
C GLY A 21 -2.37 1.00 -8.55
N PHE A 22 -2.85 -0.25 -8.70
CA PHE A 22 -3.15 -0.82 -10.02
C PHE A 22 -4.27 -0.09 -10.74
N TYR A 23 -5.32 0.33 -10.02
CA TYR A 23 -6.41 1.10 -10.60
C TYR A 23 -5.91 2.45 -11.16
N ASN A 24 -5.04 3.15 -10.44
CA ASN A 24 -4.44 4.40 -10.91
C ASN A 24 -3.53 4.20 -12.12
N LEU A 25 -2.79 3.08 -12.21
CA LEU A 25 -2.04 2.73 -13.42
C LEU A 25 -2.96 2.41 -14.61
N TYR A 26 -4.11 1.78 -14.36
CA TYR A 26 -5.12 1.55 -15.40
C TYR A 26 -5.72 2.86 -15.92
N ILE A 27 -6.04 3.81 -15.04
CA ILE A 27 -6.50 5.15 -15.43
C ILE A 27 -5.39 5.91 -16.17
N PHE A 28 -4.14 5.84 -15.70
CA PHE A 28 -3.02 6.45 -16.40
C PHE A 28 -2.95 5.98 -17.86
N ARG A 29 -3.16 4.68 -18.11
CA ARG A 29 -3.18 4.15 -19.48
C ARG A 29 -4.30 4.76 -20.34
N GLN A 30 -5.46 5.09 -19.76
CA GLN A 30 -6.58 5.67 -20.50
C GLN A 30 -6.44 7.17 -20.70
N ASP A 31 -6.15 7.93 -19.64
CA ASP A 31 -6.19 9.40 -19.65
C ASP A 31 -4.82 10.05 -19.86
N SER A 32 -3.73 9.26 -19.91
CA SER A 32 -2.33 9.74 -20.02
C SER A 32 -1.91 10.72 -18.92
N THR A 33 -2.60 10.71 -17.78
CA THR A 33 -2.34 11.64 -16.66
C THR A 33 -1.15 11.19 -15.82
N ASN A 34 0.01 11.83 -16.00
CA ASN A 34 1.26 11.51 -15.27
C ASN A 34 1.10 11.50 -13.73
N ILE A 35 0.16 12.28 -13.18
CA ILE A 35 -0.15 12.28 -11.74
C ILE A 35 -0.65 10.89 -11.29
N ASN A 36 -1.50 10.24 -12.08
CA ASN A 36 -2.04 8.92 -11.77
C ASN A 36 -0.96 7.84 -11.82
N LEU A 37 0.04 7.99 -12.70
CA LEU A 37 1.22 7.12 -12.71
C LEU A 37 2.04 7.27 -11.42
N VAL A 38 2.32 8.50 -10.99
CA VAL A 38 3.08 8.75 -9.75
C VAL A 38 2.35 8.19 -8.54
N ILE A 39 1.05 8.48 -8.40
CA ILE A 39 0.23 7.94 -7.30
C ILE A 39 0.16 6.42 -7.35
N GLY A 40 0.02 5.83 -8.55
CA GLY A 40 0.02 4.37 -8.76
C GLY A 40 1.30 3.72 -8.26
N ILE A 41 2.46 4.26 -8.66
CA ILE A 41 3.78 3.76 -8.24
C ILE A 41 3.97 3.92 -6.73
N LEU A 42 3.59 5.06 -6.15
CA LEU A 42 3.70 5.28 -4.70
C LEU A 42 2.86 4.26 -3.91
N ASN A 43 1.61 4.01 -4.34
CA ASN A 43 0.74 3.05 -3.69
C ASN A 43 1.27 1.61 -3.77
N ILE A 44 1.81 1.21 -4.92
CA ILE A 44 2.49 -0.08 -5.08
C ILE A 44 3.76 -0.14 -4.22
N GLY A 45 4.52 0.96 -4.15
CA GLY A 45 5.71 1.08 -3.30
C GLY A 45 5.40 0.88 -1.82
N ILE A 46 4.37 1.56 -1.30
CA ILE A 46 3.89 1.38 0.09
C ILE A 46 3.54 -0.09 0.35
N TRP A 47 2.90 -0.76 -0.62
CA TRP A 47 2.65 -2.19 -0.49
C TRP A 47 3.94 -3.02 -0.46
N VAL A 48 4.92 -2.76 -1.33
CA VAL A 48 6.20 -3.49 -1.32
C VAL A 48 6.90 -3.37 0.04
N PHE A 49 6.90 -2.18 0.66
CA PHE A 49 7.49 -1.97 1.98
C PHE A 49 6.70 -2.62 3.12
N LEU A 50 5.38 -2.72 3.04
CA LEU A 50 4.56 -3.24 4.13
C LEU A 50 3.91 -4.61 3.83
N ARG A 51 4.34 -5.33 2.77
CA ARG A 51 3.76 -6.62 2.39
C ARG A 51 4.06 -7.75 3.37
N THR A 52 5.18 -7.68 4.09
CA THR A 52 5.60 -8.72 5.03
C THR A 52 5.09 -8.44 6.44
N HIS A 53 4.71 -9.48 7.18
CA HIS A 53 4.23 -9.33 8.56
C HIS A 53 5.29 -8.71 9.47
N GLN A 54 6.57 -9.07 9.34
CA GLN A 54 7.67 -8.51 10.11
C GLN A 54 7.78 -6.98 9.94
N MET A 55 7.82 -6.50 8.69
CA MET A 55 7.90 -5.06 8.37
C MET A 55 6.71 -4.28 8.95
N ARG A 56 5.49 -4.86 8.92
CA ARG A 56 4.31 -4.25 9.54
C ARG A 56 4.41 -4.18 11.06
N VAL A 57 4.97 -5.21 11.69
CA VAL A 57 5.16 -5.22 13.15
C VAL A 57 6.25 -4.24 13.58
N GLU A 58 7.34 -4.12 12.81
CA GLU A 58 8.40 -3.13 13.06
C GLU A 58 7.90 -1.70 12.91
N TYR A 59 7.21 -1.39 11.81
CA TYR A 59 6.56 -0.09 11.61
C TYR A 59 5.60 0.30 12.74
N LEU A 60 4.89 -0.69 13.31
CA LEU A 60 3.98 -0.48 14.43
C LEU A 60 4.68 -0.45 15.81
N LYS A 61 5.94 -0.86 15.90
CA LYS A 61 6.75 -0.76 17.13
C LYS A 61 7.43 0.60 17.24
N GLU A 62 7.77 1.21 16.10
CA GLU A 62 8.38 2.54 16.04
C GLU A 62 7.38 3.69 16.23
N ARG A 63 6.09 3.38 16.36
CA ARG A 63 4.98 4.34 16.42
C ARG A 63 4.15 4.20 17.69
#